data_AF-A0A7C5R747-F1
#
_entry.id   AF-A0A7C5R747-F1
#
_cell.length_a   1.000
_cell.length_b   1.000
_cell.length_c   1.000
_cell.angle_alpha   90.00
_cell.angle_beta   90.00
_cell.angle_gamma   90.00
#
_symmetry.space_group_name_H-M   'P 1'
#
loop_
_entity.id
_entity.type
_entity.pdbx_description
1 polymer ?
#
loop_
_entity_poly.entity_id
_entity_poly.type
_entity_poly.pdbx_seq_one_letter_code
_entity_poly.pdbx_strand_id
1 'polypeptide(L)'
;MSQGFQPPSQEKAVVYFVRVTKYGKAVSFEFFHNDKYIGAFKGKNYMRYECDAGEQLFWASSENREFLTADLKEGGTYIVIVDVIMGFWKGHVGLTPIDENSTELFEQAKKLVLSKAPVEISQQELDKKNRKLADFIPKELKHYEEVTKDKYDFKHISPDMDIPEDMLK
;
A
#
# COMPACT_ATOMS: atom_id res chain seq x y z
N MET A 1 20.30 -6.32 -6.46
CA MET A 1 20.34 -7.23 -5.29
C MET A 1 18.99 -7.09 -4.59
N SER A 2 18.35 -8.20 -4.23
CA SER A 2 17.16 -8.17 -3.37
C SER A 2 17.58 -7.77 -1.96
N GLN A 3 16.77 -6.96 -1.28
CA GLN A 3 16.95 -6.66 0.14
C GLN A 3 16.03 -7.52 1.02
N GLY A 4 15.05 -8.25 0.45
CA GLY A 4 14.08 -8.99 1.22
C GLY A 4 13.21 -8.11 2.12
N PHE A 5 12.63 -8.71 3.16
CA PHE A 5 11.95 -7.97 4.21
C PHE A 5 12.99 -7.32 5.13
N GLN A 6 12.73 -6.07 5.50
CA GLN A 6 13.60 -5.27 6.34
C GLN A 6 12.74 -4.72 7.48
N PRO A 7 13.13 -4.92 8.75
CA PRO A 7 12.37 -4.41 9.88
C PRO A 7 12.24 -2.88 9.79
N PRO A 8 11.16 -2.29 10.33
CA PRO A 8 11.02 -0.84 10.38
C PRO A 8 12.04 -0.21 11.34
N SER A 9 12.24 1.10 11.22
CA SER A 9 12.96 1.88 12.22
C SER A 9 12.23 1.85 13.59
N GLN A 10 12.92 2.23 14.67
CA GLN A 10 12.30 2.34 16.00
C GLN A 10 11.05 3.25 15.96
N GLU A 11 10.01 2.92 16.72
CA GLU A 11 8.70 3.62 16.75
C GLU A 11 7.90 3.62 15.44
N LYS A 12 8.40 2.93 14.39
CA LYS A 12 7.74 2.82 13.09
C LYS A 12 7.12 1.44 12.88
N ALA A 13 6.20 1.40 11.92
CA ALA A 13 5.72 0.20 11.27
C ALA A 13 6.08 0.25 9.78
N VAL A 14 6.13 -0.91 9.12
CA VAL A 14 6.36 -1.00 7.68
C VAL A 14 5.21 -1.72 6.97
N VAL A 15 4.74 -1.12 5.89
CA VAL A 15 3.72 -1.68 4.99
C VAL A 15 4.34 -1.98 3.64
N TYR A 16 4.20 -3.22 3.20
CA TYR A 16 4.59 -3.69 1.87
C TYR A 16 3.36 -3.70 0.96
N PHE A 17 3.29 -2.78 0.02
CA PHE A 17 2.29 -2.80 -1.05
C PHE A 17 2.79 -3.69 -2.18
N VAL A 18 2.19 -4.87 -2.36
CA VAL A 18 2.71 -5.93 -3.23
C VAL A 18 1.70 -6.27 -4.31
N ARG A 19 2.10 -6.12 -5.57
CA ARG A 19 1.35 -6.64 -6.72
C ARG A 19 2.01 -7.90 -7.23
N VAL A 20 1.40 -9.04 -6.95
CA VAL A 20 1.90 -10.37 -7.35
C VAL A 20 1.56 -10.71 -8.80
N THR A 21 0.49 -10.12 -9.34
CA THR A 21 -0.03 -10.41 -10.68
C THR A 21 0.67 -9.64 -11.81
N LYS A 22 0.80 -10.31 -12.96
CA LYS A 22 1.23 -9.71 -14.23
C LYS A 22 0.05 -9.15 -15.03
N TYR A 23 -1.20 -9.32 -14.58
CA TYR A 23 -2.37 -8.76 -15.24
C TYR A 23 -2.30 -7.24 -15.24
N GLY A 24 -2.68 -6.57 -16.34
CA GLY A 24 -2.67 -5.10 -16.44
C GLY A 24 -1.28 -4.46 -16.31
N LYS A 25 -0.20 -5.05 -16.85
CA LYS A 25 1.20 -4.59 -16.64
C LYS A 25 1.46 -3.10 -16.88
N ALA A 26 0.72 -2.48 -17.80
CA ALA A 26 0.85 -1.05 -18.12
C ALA A 26 0.11 -0.13 -17.13
N VAL A 27 -0.79 -0.68 -16.31
CA VAL A 27 -1.57 0.06 -15.32
C VAL A 27 -0.68 0.40 -14.12
N SER A 28 -0.59 1.69 -13.84
CA SER A 28 0.09 2.26 -12.67
C SER A 28 -0.96 2.81 -11.71
N PHE A 29 -0.70 2.67 -10.42
CA PHE A 29 -1.52 3.28 -9.36
C PHE A 29 -0.69 4.28 -8.57
N GLU A 30 -1.36 5.34 -8.10
CA GLU A 30 -0.79 6.33 -7.18
C GLU A 30 -1.21 5.96 -5.76
N PHE A 31 -0.26 5.92 -4.85
CA PHE A 31 -0.46 5.55 -3.44
C PHE A 31 -0.26 6.77 -2.56
N PHE A 32 -1.04 6.82 -1.50
CA PHE A 32 -1.12 7.92 -0.56
C PHE A 32 -1.18 7.39 0.86
N HIS A 33 -0.62 8.18 1.77
CA HIS A 33 -0.70 7.99 3.21
C HIS A 33 -1.16 9.30 3.82
N ASN A 34 -2.32 9.28 4.47
CA ASN A 34 -3.01 10.46 4.97
C ASN A 34 -3.10 11.52 3.85
N ASP A 35 -2.48 12.67 4.07
CA ASP A 35 -2.45 13.85 3.20
C ASP A 35 -1.28 13.89 2.22
N LYS A 36 -0.52 12.78 2.07
CA LYS A 36 0.71 12.75 1.27
C LYS A 36 0.68 11.68 0.20
N TYR A 37 1.17 12.05 -0.98
CA TYR A 37 1.58 11.10 -2.01
C TYR A 37 2.87 10.39 -1.59
N ILE A 38 2.88 9.06 -1.63
CA ILE A 38 4.00 8.22 -1.18
C ILE A 38 4.66 7.40 -2.29
N GLY A 39 4.02 7.29 -3.46
CA GLY A 39 4.64 6.63 -4.60
C GLY A 39 3.67 6.12 -5.64
N ALA A 40 4.24 5.47 -6.66
CA ALA A 40 3.48 4.80 -7.71
C ALA A 40 4.29 3.65 -8.29
N PHE A 41 3.62 2.57 -8.66
CA PHE A 41 4.24 1.51 -9.42
C PHE A 41 3.24 0.81 -10.35
N LYS A 42 3.80 0.06 -11.32
CA LYS A 42 3.05 -0.70 -12.33
C LYS A 42 3.49 -2.16 -12.37
N GLY A 43 2.57 -3.01 -12.84
CA GLY A 43 2.81 -4.44 -13.05
C GLY A 43 3.21 -5.19 -11.78
N LYS A 44 3.80 -6.37 -11.97
CA LYS A 44 4.29 -7.21 -10.86
C LYS A 44 5.46 -6.52 -10.17
N ASN A 45 5.20 -5.79 -9.09
CA ASN A 45 6.15 -4.97 -8.34
C ASN A 45 5.70 -4.78 -6.90
N TYR A 46 6.56 -4.19 -6.08
CA TYR A 46 6.18 -3.82 -4.73
C TYR A 46 6.84 -2.51 -4.30
N MET A 47 6.24 -1.87 -3.31
CA MET A 47 6.78 -0.70 -2.62
C MET A 47 6.83 -1.02 -1.13
N ARG A 48 7.95 -0.67 -0.50
CA ARG A 48 8.11 -0.72 0.95
C ARG A 48 7.90 0.69 1.49
N TYR A 49 7.03 0.86 2.47
CA TYR A 49 6.71 2.16 3.04
C TYR A 49 6.74 2.10 4.57
N GLU A 50 7.61 2.90 5.20
CA GLU A 50 7.64 3.08 6.65
C GLU A 50 6.80 4.28 7.07
N CYS A 51 6.09 4.14 8.18
CA CYS A 51 5.27 5.19 8.78
C CYS A 51 5.20 5.01 10.30
N ASP A 52 4.67 6.01 11.00
CA ASP A 52 4.44 5.94 12.44
C ASP A 52 3.47 4.80 12.79
N ALA A 53 3.69 4.16 13.94
CA ALA A 53 2.72 3.22 14.50
C ALA A 53 1.41 3.92 14.91
N GLY A 54 0.34 3.14 15.11
CA GLY A 54 -1.00 3.61 15.46
C GLY A 54 -1.94 3.75 14.27
N GLU A 55 -2.96 4.59 14.43
CA GLU A 55 -3.99 4.82 13.41
C GLU A 55 -3.43 5.51 12.17
N GLN A 56 -3.60 4.89 11.01
CA GLN A 56 -3.19 5.44 9.72
C GLN A 56 -4.28 5.26 8.66
N LEU A 57 -4.29 6.14 7.66
CA LEU A 57 -5.12 5.99 6.46
C LEU A 57 -4.25 5.85 5.23
N PHE A 58 -4.28 4.69 4.59
CA PHE A 58 -3.72 4.48 3.27
C PHE A 58 -4.80 4.57 2.22
N TRP A 59 -4.44 5.08 1.04
CA TRP A 59 -5.35 5.02 -0.09
C TRP A 59 -4.62 4.99 -1.41
N ALA A 60 -5.29 4.45 -2.42
CA ALA A 60 -4.79 4.39 -3.78
C ALA A 60 -5.79 5.01 -4.77
N SER A 61 -5.23 5.64 -5.80
CA SER A 61 -6.00 6.32 -6.84
C SER A 61 -5.79 5.67 -8.20
N SER A 62 -6.91 5.36 -8.86
CA SER A 62 -7.04 5.01 -10.28
C SER A 62 -8.35 5.59 -10.83
N GLU A 63 -9.15 4.82 -11.57
CA GLU A 63 -10.55 5.19 -11.85
C GLU A 63 -11.38 5.30 -10.58
N ASN A 64 -11.09 4.46 -9.59
CA ASN A 64 -11.65 4.52 -8.25
C ASN A 64 -10.69 5.18 -7.25
N ARG A 65 -11.21 5.40 -6.05
CA ARG A 65 -10.43 5.60 -4.82
C ARG A 65 -10.65 4.38 -3.95
N GLU A 66 -9.57 3.73 -3.57
CA GLU A 66 -9.59 2.63 -2.63
C GLU A 66 -8.94 3.10 -1.34
N PHE A 67 -9.70 3.12 -0.24
CA PHE A 67 -9.21 3.47 1.09
C PHE A 67 -8.98 2.21 1.92
N LEU A 68 -7.94 2.25 2.75
CA LEU A 68 -7.51 1.19 3.64
C LEU A 68 -7.15 1.83 4.99
N THR A 69 -7.97 1.57 6.00
CA THR A 69 -7.68 2.01 7.37
C THR A 69 -6.66 1.07 8.00
N ALA A 70 -5.94 1.54 9.01
CA ALA A 70 -4.94 0.73 9.68
C ALA A 70 -4.78 1.13 11.14
N ASP A 71 -4.49 0.15 11.99
CA ASP A 71 -3.92 0.32 13.33
C ASP A 71 -2.63 -0.54 13.39
N LEU A 72 -1.49 0.13 13.36
CA LEU A 72 -0.18 -0.51 13.18
C LEU A 72 0.58 -0.60 14.51
N LYS A 73 1.17 -1.76 14.81
CA LYS A 73 2.08 -1.93 15.95
C LYS A 73 3.45 -1.35 15.63
N GLU A 74 4.09 -0.77 16.65
CA GLU A 74 5.52 -0.49 16.60
C GLU A 74 6.31 -1.78 16.31
N GLY A 75 7.25 -1.71 15.37
CA GLY A 75 8.02 -2.87 14.91
C GLY A 75 7.28 -3.74 13.88
N GLY A 76 5.99 -3.52 13.67
CA GLY A 76 5.15 -4.39 12.86
C GLY A 76 5.46 -4.35 11.36
N THR A 77 5.34 -5.51 10.72
CA THR A 77 5.47 -5.70 9.27
C THR A 77 4.15 -6.19 8.68
N TYR A 78 3.59 -5.39 7.78
CA TYR A 78 2.28 -5.66 7.18
C TYR A 78 2.38 -5.81 5.67
N ILE A 79 1.54 -6.65 5.07
CA ILE A 79 1.50 -6.86 3.62
C ILE A 79 0.11 -6.51 3.09
N VAL A 80 0.09 -5.67 2.05
CA VAL A 80 -1.12 -5.29 1.33
C VAL A 80 -0.98 -5.75 -0.12
N ILE A 81 -1.84 -6.66 -0.55
CA ILE A 81 -1.93 -7.07 -1.94
C ILE A 81 -2.61 -5.97 -2.75
N VAL A 82 -1.98 -5.60 -3.86
CA VAL A 82 -2.48 -4.60 -4.80
C VAL A 82 -3.02 -5.31 -6.04
N ASP A 83 -4.34 -5.23 -6.19
CA ASP A 83 -5.07 -5.88 -7.27
C ASP A 83 -5.45 -4.89 -8.39
N VAL A 84 -5.55 -5.42 -9.60
CA VAL A 84 -6.17 -4.71 -10.73
C VAL A 84 -7.52 -5.33 -11.00
N ILE A 85 -8.57 -4.59 -10.73
CA ILE A 85 -9.95 -4.97 -11.04
C ILE A 85 -10.30 -4.34 -12.40
N MET A 86 -10.94 -5.07 -13.30
CA MET A 86 -11.32 -4.51 -14.60
C MET A 86 -12.33 -3.38 -14.43
N GLY A 87 -11.94 -2.19 -14.91
CA GLY A 87 -12.83 -1.03 -15.06
C GLY A 87 -13.21 -0.79 -16.52
N PHE A 88 -14.00 0.25 -16.76
CA PHE A 88 -14.54 0.52 -18.10
C PHE A 88 -13.46 1.08 -19.04
N TRP A 89 -12.54 1.93 -18.56
CA TRP A 89 -11.48 2.58 -19.38
C TRP A 89 -10.03 2.30 -18.90
N LYS A 90 -9.80 2.14 -17.59
CA LYS A 90 -8.56 1.73 -16.90
C LYS A 90 -8.91 0.70 -15.82
N GLY A 91 -7.91 0.06 -15.21
CA GLY A 91 -8.15 -0.85 -14.09
C GLY A 91 -8.48 -0.09 -12.81
N HIS A 92 -9.49 -0.53 -12.07
CA HIS A 92 -9.70 -0.16 -10.67
C HIS A 92 -8.57 -0.75 -9.82
N VAL A 93 -8.19 -0.05 -8.75
CA VAL A 93 -7.23 -0.53 -7.75
C VAL A 93 -7.99 -1.17 -6.59
N GLY A 94 -7.51 -2.33 -6.14
CA GLY A 94 -7.92 -2.94 -4.87
C GLY A 94 -6.73 -3.02 -3.92
N LEU A 95 -6.97 -2.76 -2.64
CA LEU A 95 -6.00 -2.93 -1.56
C LEU A 95 -6.53 -4.03 -0.66
N THR A 96 -5.78 -5.12 -0.48
CA THR A 96 -6.19 -6.25 0.33
C THR A 96 -5.11 -6.54 1.37
N PRO A 97 -5.29 -6.15 2.64
CA PRO A 97 -4.37 -6.56 3.69
C PRO A 97 -4.45 -8.08 3.84
N ILE A 98 -3.30 -8.71 4.09
CA ILE A 98 -3.19 -10.15 4.30
C ILE A 98 -2.37 -10.42 5.55
N ASP A 99 -2.61 -11.58 6.14
CA ASP A 99 -1.91 -12.15 7.28
C ASP A 99 -1.11 -13.40 6.85
N GLU A 100 -0.48 -14.08 7.81
CA GLU A 100 0.23 -15.33 7.59
C GLU A 100 -0.67 -16.49 7.15
N ASN A 101 -1.97 -16.44 7.46
CA ASN A 101 -2.95 -17.46 7.09
C ASN A 101 -3.35 -17.39 5.61
N SER A 102 -3.01 -16.30 4.93
CA SER A 102 -3.24 -16.07 3.50
C SER A 102 -2.23 -16.81 2.61
N THR A 103 -2.01 -18.10 2.89
CA THR A 103 -0.89 -18.95 2.42
C THR A 103 -0.44 -18.71 0.98
N GLU A 104 -1.33 -18.81 -0.01
CA GLU A 104 -0.94 -18.65 -1.43
C GLU A 104 -0.46 -17.22 -1.75
N LEU A 105 -1.22 -16.20 -1.31
CA LEU A 105 -0.87 -14.80 -1.57
C LEU A 105 0.37 -14.38 -0.78
N PHE A 106 0.48 -14.85 0.45
CA PHE A 106 1.65 -14.63 1.30
C PHE A 106 2.92 -15.17 0.64
N GLU A 107 2.92 -16.43 0.19
CA GLU A 107 4.07 -17.04 -0.48
C GLU A 107 4.42 -16.32 -1.80
N GLN A 108 3.42 -15.89 -2.57
CA GLN A 108 3.66 -15.12 -3.78
C GLN A 108 4.27 -13.74 -3.50
N ALA A 109 3.80 -13.06 -2.44
CA ALA A 109 4.31 -11.78 -2.02
C ALA A 109 5.74 -11.90 -1.47
N LYS A 110 5.96 -12.85 -0.57
CA LYS A 110 7.27 -13.20 -0.01
C LYS A 110 8.28 -13.50 -1.10
N LYS A 111 7.96 -14.41 -2.04
CA LYS A 111 8.81 -14.72 -3.19
C LYS A 111 9.16 -13.47 -4.02
N LEU A 112 8.20 -12.55 -4.18
CA LEU A 112 8.46 -11.31 -4.92
C LEU A 112 9.44 -10.39 -4.17
N VAL A 113 9.19 -10.13 -2.89
CA VAL A 113 10.03 -9.30 -2.02
C VAL A 113 11.44 -9.87 -1.88
N LEU A 114 11.58 -11.19 -1.78
CA LEU A 114 12.89 -11.86 -1.71
C LEU A 114 13.64 -11.87 -3.05
N SER A 115 12.97 -11.64 -4.19
CA SER A 115 13.60 -11.77 -5.52
C SER A 115 14.11 -10.47 -6.12
N LYS A 116 13.70 -9.29 -5.61
CA LYS A 116 14.11 -7.99 -6.16
C LYS A 116 14.00 -6.87 -5.13
N ALA A 117 14.58 -5.71 -5.44
CA ALA A 117 14.47 -4.51 -4.63
C ALA A 117 13.07 -3.84 -4.76
N PRO A 118 12.64 -3.04 -3.76
CA PRO A 118 11.40 -2.28 -3.83
C PRO A 118 11.48 -1.23 -4.95
N VAL A 119 10.31 -0.76 -5.40
CA VAL A 119 10.23 0.47 -6.17
C VAL A 119 10.47 1.64 -5.24
N GLU A 120 11.48 2.44 -5.55
CA GLU A 120 11.84 3.65 -4.82
C GLU A 120 11.51 4.88 -5.65
N ILE A 121 11.08 5.94 -4.97
CA ILE A 121 10.85 7.27 -5.55
C ILE A 121 11.67 8.28 -4.77
N SER A 122 12.36 9.17 -5.47
CA SER A 122 13.21 10.17 -4.81
C SER A 122 12.36 11.20 -4.08
N GLN A 123 12.92 11.78 -3.01
CA GLN A 123 12.27 12.86 -2.27
C GLN A 123 11.87 14.03 -3.17
N GLN A 124 12.72 14.37 -4.16
CA GLN A 124 12.43 15.44 -5.11
C GLN A 124 11.18 15.17 -5.96
N GLU A 125 10.99 13.92 -6.42
CA GLU A 125 9.80 13.54 -7.18
C GLU A 125 8.56 13.42 -6.27
N LEU A 126 8.71 12.97 -5.02
CA LEU A 126 7.65 13.02 -4.02
C LEU A 126 7.17 14.46 -3.78
N ASP A 127 8.08 15.40 -3.53
CA ASP A 127 7.74 16.80 -3.27
C ASP A 127 7.06 17.45 -4.48
N LYS A 128 7.56 17.16 -5.68
CA LYS A 128 6.97 17.62 -6.94
C LYS A 128 5.56 17.09 -7.15
N LYS A 129 5.34 15.80 -6.84
CA LYS A 129 4.02 15.17 -6.91
C LYS A 129 3.06 15.76 -5.88
N ASN A 130 3.50 15.92 -4.62
CA ASN A 130 2.69 16.54 -3.58
C ASN A 130 2.30 17.98 -3.94
N ARG A 131 3.21 18.80 -4.48
CA ARG A 131 2.88 20.13 -5.01
C ARG A 131 1.85 20.07 -6.13
N LYS A 132 1.99 19.12 -7.07
CA LYS A 132 1.04 18.96 -8.18
C LYS A 132 -0.33 18.49 -7.73
N LEU A 133 -0.40 17.75 -6.63
CA LEU A 133 -1.62 17.13 -6.09
C LEU A 133 -2.19 17.91 -4.90
N ALA A 134 -1.71 19.14 -4.65
CA ALA A 134 -2.08 19.95 -3.49
C ALA A 134 -3.58 20.27 -3.40
N ASP A 135 -4.27 20.40 -4.53
CA ASP A 135 -5.74 20.57 -4.54
C ASP A 135 -6.49 19.23 -4.57
N PHE A 136 -5.85 18.21 -5.13
CA PHE A 136 -6.45 16.89 -5.34
C PHE A 136 -6.58 16.13 -4.03
N ILE A 137 -5.49 16.00 -3.27
CA ILE A 137 -5.46 15.20 -2.04
C ILE A 137 -6.48 15.69 -1.00
N PRO A 138 -6.54 16.98 -0.64
CA PRO A 138 -7.51 17.45 0.35
C PRO A 138 -8.96 17.28 -0.13
N LYS A 139 -9.22 17.41 -1.43
CA LYS A 139 -10.55 17.20 -2.00
C LYS A 139 -11.01 15.75 -1.84
N GLU A 140 -10.14 14.78 -2.13
CA GLU A 140 -10.46 13.36 -2.00
C GLU A 140 -10.61 12.95 -0.53
N LEU A 141 -9.77 13.47 0.37
CA LEU A 141 -9.90 13.22 1.82
C LEU A 141 -11.18 13.84 2.39
N LYS A 142 -11.54 15.05 1.96
CA LYS A 142 -12.83 15.65 2.35
C LYS A 142 -13.99 14.80 1.88
N HIS A 143 -13.95 14.31 0.64
CA HIS A 143 -14.99 13.40 0.14
C HIS A 143 -15.03 12.09 0.93
N TYR A 144 -13.87 11.59 1.36
CA TYR A 144 -13.80 10.42 2.22
C TYR A 144 -14.53 10.64 3.54
N GLU A 145 -14.15 11.68 4.29
CA GLU A 145 -14.72 11.98 5.61
C GLU A 145 -16.22 12.30 5.54
N GLU A 146 -16.68 13.05 4.53
CA GLU A 146 -18.06 13.51 4.47
C GLU A 146 -19.03 12.52 3.80
N VAL A 147 -18.52 11.59 2.98
CA VAL A 147 -19.39 10.80 2.09
C VAL A 147 -19.10 9.31 2.11
N THR A 148 -17.83 8.90 2.11
CA THR A 148 -17.50 7.48 1.87
C THR A 148 -17.21 6.70 3.15
N LYS A 149 -16.62 7.34 4.17
CA LYS A 149 -16.21 6.72 5.45
C LYS A 149 -17.30 5.92 6.12
N ASP A 150 -18.50 6.48 6.26
CA ASP A 150 -19.63 5.82 6.93
C ASP A 150 -20.51 5.01 5.96
N LYS A 151 -20.24 5.12 4.66
CA LYS A 151 -21.06 4.49 3.61
C LYS A 151 -20.54 3.12 3.21
N TYR A 152 -19.24 2.89 3.34
CA TYR A 152 -18.58 1.66 2.90
C TYR A 152 -17.79 1.05 4.05
N ASP A 153 -17.81 -0.28 4.09
CA ASP A 153 -16.93 -1.04 4.98
C ASP A 153 -15.55 -1.17 4.32
N PHE A 154 -14.67 -0.23 4.65
CA PHE A 154 -13.30 -0.26 4.15
C PHE A 154 -12.53 -1.38 4.84
N LYS A 155 -11.69 -2.06 4.06
CA LYS A 155 -10.74 -3.01 4.64
C LYS A 155 -9.85 -2.29 5.67
N HIS A 156 -9.37 -3.08 6.62
CA HIS A 156 -8.62 -2.61 7.77
C HIS A 156 -7.38 -3.49 7.99
N ILE A 157 -6.23 -2.86 8.22
CA ILE A 157 -5.06 -3.53 8.77
C ILE A 157 -5.19 -3.49 10.29
N SER A 158 -5.35 -4.64 10.91
CA SER A 158 -5.39 -4.74 12.37
C SER A 158 -4.02 -5.10 12.96
N PRO A 159 -3.77 -4.79 14.25
CA PRO A 159 -2.49 -5.04 14.90
C PRO A 159 -2.05 -6.51 14.88
N ASP A 160 -2.98 -7.46 14.83
CA ASP A 160 -2.76 -8.91 14.79
C ASP A 160 -2.36 -9.44 13.40
N MET A 161 -2.47 -8.63 12.33
CA MET A 161 -1.96 -8.97 11.00
C MET A 161 -0.43 -8.76 10.83
N ASP A 162 0.27 -8.45 11.92
CA ASP A 162 1.73 -8.34 11.93
C ASP A 162 2.36 -9.68 11.59
N ILE A 163 3.16 -9.71 10.52
CA ILE A 163 3.77 -10.95 10.03
C ILE A 163 4.96 -11.34 10.93
N PRO A 164 4.97 -12.55 11.51
CA PRO A 164 6.08 -13.03 12.32
C PRO A 164 7.42 -13.02 11.58
N GLU A 165 8.49 -12.55 12.25
CA GLU A 165 9.80 -12.35 11.65
C GLU A 165 10.41 -13.64 11.05
N ASP A 166 10.14 -14.80 11.65
CA ASP A 166 10.58 -16.10 11.16
C ASP A 166 9.92 -16.50 9.83
N MET A 167 8.71 -15.99 9.56
CA MET A 167 8.00 -16.20 8.30
C MET A 167 8.51 -15.30 7.16
N LEU A 168 9.26 -14.23 7.46
CA LEU A 168 9.77 -13.27 6.48
C LEU A 168 11.07 -13.72 5.78
N LYS A 169 11.69 -14.82 6.24
CA LYS A 169 13.00 -15.33 5.76
C LYS A 169 12.90 -16.21 4.52
#